data_AF-A0A345R0D1-F1
#
_entry.id   AF-A0A345R0D1-F1
#
_cell.length_a   1.000
_cell.length_b   1.000
_cell.length_c   1.000
_cell.angle_alpha   90.00
_cell.angle_beta   90.00
_cell.angle_gamma   90.00
#
_symmetry.space_group_name_H-M   'P 1'
#
loop_
_entity.id
_entity.type
_entity.pdbx_description
1 polymer ?
#
loop_
_entity_poly.entity_id
_entity_poly.type
_entity_poly.pdbx_seq_one_letter_code
_entity_poly.pdbx_strand_id
1 'polypeptide(L)'
;MVKPRRLATIDGESIAEVDLSAAFLSILAAQSGQWWPEDVDDPYQLIPFVAAGKGDERDFAKVLVSSIVMKNGKLTKVPTSLRLYEPKKGEEYKRFREIASTQTDKELIGQIHGAYPFLSQPFNGQNVVFWESEVIAKTMWNAAQIGIPAYPLHDALFVRRRDAKQVQGLMEGIFRDLLGYKPNTSIK
;
A
#
# COMPACT_ATOMS: atom_id res chain seq x y z
N MET A 1 -6.71 -0.13 28.47
CA MET A 1 -7.27 -1.20 27.61
C MET A 1 -7.60 -0.57 26.26
N VAL A 2 -6.83 -0.86 25.21
CA VAL A 2 -7.12 -0.36 23.86
C VAL A 2 -8.32 -1.14 23.34
N LYS A 3 -9.45 -0.47 23.09
CA LYS A 3 -10.59 -1.13 22.45
C LYS A 3 -10.17 -1.55 21.04
N PRO A 4 -10.41 -2.79 20.61
CA PRO A 4 -10.09 -3.21 19.24
C PRO A 4 -10.86 -2.33 18.25
N ARG A 5 -10.20 -1.91 17.15
CA ARG A 5 -10.74 -0.95 16.16
C ARG A 5 -12.12 -1.33 15.63
N ARG A 6 -12.42 -2.62 15.55
CA ARG A 6 -13.75 -3.16 15.18
C ARG A 6 -14.91 -2.71 16.08
N LEU A 7 -14.63 -2.18 17.27
CA LEU A 7 -15.63 -1.67 18.22
C LEU A 7 -15.73 -0.14 18.19
N ALA A 8 -14.93 0.54 17.36
CA ALA A 8 -15.01 1.98 17.19
C ALA A 8 -16.25 2.35 16.37
N THR A 9 -16.82 3.51 16.67
CA THR A 9 -17.98 4.04 15.99
C THR A 9 -17.77 5.51 15.64
N ILE A 10 -18.45 5.97 14.59
CA ILE A 10 -18.61 7.38 14.24
C ILE A 10 -20.11 7.66 14.26
N ASP A 11 -20.54 8.62 15.07
CA ASP A 11 -21.96 8.93 15.31
C ASP A 11 -22.80 7.70 15.76
N GLY A 12 -22.19 6.80 16.53
CA GLY A 12 -22.85 5.56 16.98
C GLY A 12 -22.91 4.45 15.93
N GLU A 13 -22.46 4.69 14.70
CA GLU A 13 -22.40 3.69 13.64
C GLU A 13 -21.03 3.02 13.56
N SER A 14 -21.00 1.71 13.29
CA SER A 14 -19.76 0.98 13.04
C SER A 14 -18.93 1.60 11.92
N ILE A 15 -17.62 1.63 12.10
CA ILE A 15 -16.71 2.13 11.08
C ILE A 15 -16.45 1.10 9.96
N ALA A 16 -16.03 1.60 8.82
CA ALA A 16 -15.35 0.86 7.76
C ALA A 16 -14.02 1.56 7.42
N GLU A 17 -13.03 0.78 7.01
CA GLU A 17 -11.75 1.26 6.50
C GLU A 17 -11.81 1.29 4.96
N VAL A 18 -11.71 2.47 4.36
CA VAL A 18 -11.55 2.66 2.91
C VAL A 18 -10.06 2.86 2.64
N ASP A 19 -9.43 1.91 1.96
CA ASP A 19 -7.96 1.79 1.88
C ASP A 19 -7.47 1.85 0.43
N LEU A 20 -6.45 2.68 0.18
CA LEU A 20 -5.75 2.76 -1.10
C LEU A 20 -4.79 1.58 -1.22
N SER A 21 -5.16 0.59 -2.03
CA SER A 21 -4.35 -0.63 -2.15
C SER A 21 -3.04 -0.36 -2.88
N ALA A 22 -1.95 -0.87 -2.31
CA ALA A 22 -0.59 -0.74 -2.85
C ALA A 22 -0.17 0.73 -3.12
N ALA A 23 -0.61 1.69 -2.29
CA ALA A 23 -0.47 3.14 -2.49
C ALA A 23 0.85 3.59 -3.11
N PHE A 24 2.01 3.24 -2.52
CA PHE A 24 3.32 3.67 -3.04
C PHE A 24 3.59 3.15 -4.46
N LEU A 25 3.25 1.89 -4.73
CA LEU A 25 3.45 1.27 -6.03
C LEU A 25 2.51 1.89 -7.07
N SER A 26 1.26 2.14 -6.71
CA SER A 26 0.27 2.83 -7.53
C SER A 26 0.73 4.24 -7.89
N ILE A 27 1.19 5.03 -6.92
CA ILE A 27 1.66 6.40 -7.16
C ILE A 27 2.85 6.41 -8.12
N LEU A 28 3.84 5.54 -7.91
CA LEU A 28 5.01 5.47 -8.79
C LEU A 28 4.69 4.95 -10.19
N ALA A 29 3.79 3.97 -10.29
CA ALA A 29 3.30 3.48 -11.58
C ALA A 29 2.62 4.61 -12.37
N ALA A 30 1.76 5.41 -11.70
CA ALA A 30 1.13 6.57 -12.31
C ALA A 30 2.14 7.63 -12.76
N GLN A 31 3.08 8.01 -11.89
CA GLN A 31 4.11 9.01 -12.20
C GLN A 31 5.05 8.59 -13.33
N SER A 32 5.29 7.29 -13.49
CA SER A 32 6.14 6.74 -14.56
C SER A 32 5.38 6.45 -15.85
N GLY A 33 4.05 6.52 -15.84
CA GLY A 33 3.20 6.10 -16.96
C GLY A 33 3.24 4.59 -17.23
N GLN A 34 3.74 3.79 -16.27
CA GLN A 34 3.89 2.34 -16.37
C GLN A 34 2.86 1.63 -15.48
N TRP A 35 1.59 1.86 -15.78
CA TRP A 35 0.47 1.21 -15.08
C TRP A 35 0.37 -0.27 -15.46
N TRP A 36 -0.06 -1.12 -14.53
CA TRP A 36 -0.31 -2.54 -14.79
C TRP A 36 -1.67 -2.75 -15.49
N PRO A 37 -1.92 -3.93 -16.10
CA PRO A 37 -3.21 -4.25 -16.72
C PRO A 37 -4.41 -4.11 -15.77
N GLU A 38 -5.57 -3.70 -16.30
CA GLU A 38 -6.78 -3.42 -15.49
C GLU A 38 -7.36 -4.66 -14.79
N ASP A 39 -7.05 -5.87 -15.27
CA ASP A 39 -7.49 -7.15 -14.70
C ASP A 39 -6.62 -7.61 -13.51
N VAL A 40 -5.60 -6.84 -13.13
CA VAL A 40 -4.73 -7.13 -11.98
C VAL A 40 -5.27 -6.46 -10.72
N ASP A 41 -5.92 -7.26 -9.87
CA ASP A 41 -6.44 -6.81 -8.57
C ASP A 41 -5.33 -6.54 -7.54
N ASP A 42 -4.32 -7.41 -7.48
CA ASP A 42 -3.20 -7.30 -6.55
C ASP A 42 -1.88 -7.18 -7.32
N PRO A 43 -1.30 -5.96 -7.45
CA PRO A 43 -0.09 -5.77 -8.23
C PRO A 43 1.09 -6.58 -7.69
N TYR A 44 1.12 -6.92 -6.40
CA TYR A 44 2.21 -7.74 -5.88
C TYR A 44 2.26 -9.14 -6.51
N GLN A 45 1.15 -9.67 -7.06
CA GLN A 45 1.12 -10.95 -7.78
C GLN A 45 1.89 -10.93 -9.11
N LEU A 46 2.25 -9.76 -9.63
CA LEU A 46 3.11 -9.67 -10.83
C LEU A 46 4.59 -9.96 -10.51
N ILE A 47 4.97 -10.01 -9.22
CA ILE A 47 6.32 -10.33 -8.79
C ILE A 47 6.49 -11.86 -8.73
N PRO A 48 7.45 -12.47 -9.45
CA PRO A 48 7.51 -13.93 -9.59
C PRO A 48 7.55 -14.72 -8.28
N PHE A 49 8.35 -14.30 -7.28
CA PHE A 49 8.38 -15.00 -5.99
C PHE A 49 7.08 -14.86 -5.19
N VAL A 50 6.26 -13.83 -5.44
CA VAL A 50 4.95 -13.67 -4.82
C VAL A 50 3.94 -14.60 -5.50
N ALA A 51 3.93 -14.62 -6.84
CA ALA A 51 3.05 -15.50 -7.62
C ALA A 51 3.28 -16.99 -7.33
N ALA A 52 4.54 -17.38 -7.10
CA ALA A 52 4.92 -18.75 -6.72
C ALA A 52 4.77 -19.02 -5.20
N GLY A 53 4.59 -17.97 -4.40
CA GLY A 53 4.47 -18.02 -2.96
C GLY A 53 3.17 -18.65 -2.48
N LYS A 54 3.14 -19.06 -1.21
CA LYS A 54 1.95 -19.68 -0.59
C LYS A 54 1.63 -19.14 0.81
N GLY A 55 2.26 -18.04 1.21
CA GLY A 55 2.08 -17.45 2.53
C GLY A 55 2.50 -15.99 2.54
N ASP A 56 3.58 -15.68 3.26
CA ASP A 56 3.96 -14.31 3.61
C ASP A 56 4.71 -13.56 2.49
N GLU A 57 4.85 -14.14 1.29
CA GLU A 57 5.64 -13.55 0.19
C GLU A 57 5.09 -12.19 -0.25
N ARG A 58 3.77 -12.03 -0.28
CA ARG A 58 3.12 -10.76 -0.60
C ARG A 58 3.48 -9.68 0.43
N ASP A 59 3.38 -9.99 1.71
CA ASP A 59 3.68 -9.05 2.79
C ASP A 59 5.18 -8.72 2.85
N PHE A 60 6.03 -9.71 2.59
CA PHE A 60 7.46 -9.52 2.42
C PHE A 60 7.76 -8.56 1.26
N ALA A 61 7.12 -8.78 0.10
CA ALA A 61 7.27 -7.93 -1.07
C ALA A 61 6.81 -6.50 -0.79
N LYS A 62 5.69 -6.31 -0.07
CA LYS A 62 5.21 -4.98 0.34
C LYS A 62 6.27 -4.22 1.13
N VAL A 63 6.87 -4.84 2.14
CA VAL A 63 7.92 -4.19 2.95
C VAL A 63 9.19 -3.94 2.13
N LEU A 64 9.56 -4.87 1.25
CA LEU A 64 10.75 -4.72 0.40
C LEU A 64 10.55 -3.61 -0.64
N VAL A 65 9.38 -3.52 -1.28
CA VAL A 65 9.02 -2.41 -2.18
C VAL A 65 9.05 -1.09 -1.43
N SER A 66 8.41 -0.97 -0.26
CA SER A 66 8.51 0.25 0.55
C SER A 66 9.97 0.60 0.90
N SER A 67 10.81 -0.39 1.15
CA SER A 67 12.24 -0.18 1.42
C SER A 67 13.01 0.31 0.20
N ILE A 68 12.67 -0.18 -1.00
CA ILE A 68 13.19 0.34 -2.28
C ILE A 68 12.74 1.79 -2.43
N VAL A 69 11.46 2.09 -2.18
CA VAL A 69 10.88 3.42 -2.36
C VAL A 69 11.45 4.47 -1.38
N MET A 70 11.74 4.06 -0.15
CA MET A 70 12.25 4.96 0.89
C MET A 70 13.78 5.08 0.90
N LYS A 71 14.51 4.22 0.17
CA LYS A 71 15.96 4.27 0.14
C LYS A 71 16.42 5.46 -0.72
N ASN A 72 17.24 6.33 -0.14
CA ASN A 72 17.98 7.29 -0.94
C ASN A 72 19.06 6.53 -1.74
N GLY A 73 18.85 6.40 -3.05
CA GLY A 73 19.69 5.60 -3.95
C GLY A 73 19.28 4.14 -4.07
N LYS A 74 20.11 3.34 -4.75
CA LYS A 74 19.78 1.96 -5.11
C LYS A 74 19.84 1.01 -3.89
N LEU A 75 18.75 0.30 -3.62
CA LEU A 75 18.76 -0.81 -2.69
C LEU A 75 19.50 -2.01 -3.30
N THR A 76 20.55 -2.50 -2.63
CA THR A 76 21.37 -3.63 -3.10
C THR A 76 21.28 -4.85 -2.20
N LYS A 77 20.69 -4.71 -1.01
CA LYS A 77 20.52 -5.78 -0.02
C LYS A 77 19.12 -5.75 0.55
N VAL A 78 18.55 -6.92 0.84
CA VAL A 78 17.30 -7.01 1.60
C VAL A 78 17.54 -6.43 3.00
N PRO A 79 16.65 -5.55 3.49
CA PRO A 79 16.77 -4.96 4.82
C PRO A 79 16.94 -5.98 5.94
N THR A 80 17.77 -5.63 6.93
CA THR A 80 17.99 -6.47 8.12
C THR A 80 16.69 -6.75 8.88
N SER A 81 15.74 -5.81 8.88
CA SER A 81 14.41 -5.99 9.48
C SER A 81 13.59 -7.12 8.85
N LEU A 82 13.87 -7.48 7.60
CA LEU A 82 13.26 -8.64 6.94
C LEU A 82 14.08 -9.92 7.16
N ARG A 83 15.42 -9.82 7.14
CA ARG A 83 16.31 -10.97 7.36
C ARG A 83 16.31 -11.49 8.80
N LEU A 84 16.16 -10.61 9.76
CA LEU A 84 16.10 -10.89 11.19
C LEU A 84 14.71 -10.53 11.72
N TYR A 85 13.67 -10.75 10.91
CA TYR A 85 12.31 -10.48 11.33
C TYR A 85 11.97 -11.35 12.55
N GLU A 86 11.52 -10.68 13.61
CA GLU A 86 10.94 -11.30 14.80
C GLU A 86 9.58 -10.67 15.03
N PRO A 87 8.50 -11.47 15.20
CA PRO A 87 7.19 -10.92 15.47
C PRO A 87 7.20 -10.20 16.81
N LYS A 88 6.49 -9.06 16.89
CA LYS A 88 6.31 -8.39 18.18
C LYS A 88 5.39 -9.22 19.06
N LYS A 89 5.46 -8.98 20.38
CA LYS A 89 4.61 -9.67 21.36
C LYS A 89 3.12 -9.52 20.98
N GLY A 90 2.49 -10.65 20.63
CA GLY A 90 1.08 -10.70 20.24
C GLY A 90 0.81 -10.58 18.73
N GLU A 91 1.84 -10.47 17.90
CA GLU A 91 1.71 -10.58 16.44
C GLU A 91 1.87 -12.03 15.98
N GLU A 92 1.21 -12.38 14.88
CA GLU A 92 1.40 -13.67 14.22
C GLU A 92 2.80 -13.77 13.61
N TYR A 93 3.39 -14.98 13.65
CA TYR A 93 4.68 -15.23 13.03
C TYR A 93 4.57 -15.13 11.51
N LYS A 94 5.44 -14.33 10.90
CA LYS A 94 5.62 -14.26 9.44
C LYS A 94 6.95 -14.85 9.03
N ARG A 95 6.94 -15.61 7.94
CA ARG A 95 8.08 -16.36 7.39
C ARG A 95 9.07 -15.50 6.61
N PHE A 96 9.24 -14.23 6.98
CA PHE A 96 10.07 -13.28 6.25
C PHE A 96 11.54 -13.68 6.20
N ARG A 97 12.05 -14.26 7.29
CA ARG A 97 13.43 -14.73 7.38
C ARG A 97 13.69 -15.90 6.42
N GLU A 98 12.74 -16.83 6.34
CA GLU A 98 12.78 -17.97 5.44
C GLU A 98 12.71 -17.49 3.98
N ILE A 99 11.79 -16.60 3.66
CA ILE A 99 11.67 -16.00 2.33
C ILE A 99 13.00 -15.32 1.93
N ALA A 100 13.57 -14.48 2.80
CA ALA A 100 14.86 -13.81 2.57
C ALA A 100 16.06 -14.75 2.44
N SER A 101 15.92 -16.01 2.83
CA SER A 101 16.97 -17.03 2.79
C SER A 101 16.82 -18.00 1.62
N THR A 102 15.65 -18.04 0.95
CA THR A 102 15.40 -18.93 -0.20
C THR A 102 16.14 -18.49 -1.47
N GLN A 103 16.41 -17.19 -1.60
CA GLN A 103 17.00 -16.57 -2.78
C GLN A 103 18.01 -15.50 -2.36
N THR A 104 18.92 -15.15 -3.26
CA THR A 104 19.88 -14.06 -3.03
C THR A 104 19.20 -12.69 -3.03
N ASP A 105 19.81 -11.70 -2.38
CA ASP A 105 19.34 -10.30 -2.41
C ASP A 105 19.12 -9.79 -3.84
N LYS A 106 20.05 -10.16 -4.74
CA LYS A 106 20.02 -9.76 -6.15
C LYS A 106 18.82 -10.37 -6.88
N GLU A 107 18.47 -11.61 -6.61
CA GLU A 107 17.32 -12.29 -7.24
C GLU A 107 15.99 -11.70 -6.76
N LEU A 108 15.83 -11.51 -5.44
CA LEU A 108 14.60 -10.94 -4.87
C LEU A 108 14.35 -9.50 -5.37
N ILE A 109 15.37 -8.65 -5.30
CA ILE A 109 15.28 -7.27 -5.80
C ILE A 109 15.15 -7.25 -7.32
N GLY A 110 15.86 -8.13 -8.03
CA GLY A 110 15.81 -8.25 -9.48
C GLY A 110 14.42 -8.62 -10.00
N GLN A 111 13.71 -9.51 -9.30
CA GLN A 111 12.33 -9.86 -9.62
C GLN A 111 11.35 -8.70 -9.45
N ILE A 112 11.54 -7.87 -8.41
CA ILE A 112 10.75 -6.65 -8.23
C ILE A 112 11.00 -5.67 -9.38
N HIS A 113 12.26 -5.42 -9.75
CA HIS A 113 12.58 -4.54 -10.88
C HIS A 113 12.13 -5.12 -12.23
N GLY A 114 12.09 -6.45 -12.37
CA GLY A 114 11.57 -7.11 -13.57
C GLY A 114 10.06 -6.89 -13.73
N ALA A 115 9.31 -7.01 -12.63
CA ALA A 115 7.88 -6.71 -12.62
C ALA A 115 7.59 -5.20 -12.75
N TYR A 116 8.45 -4.37 -12.16
CA TYR A 116 8.30 -2.91 -12.08
C TYR A 116 9.59 -2.18 -12.47
N PRO A 117 9.86 -2.04 -13.78
CA PRO A 117 11.09 -1.41 -14.27
C PRO A 117 11.30 0.01 -13.74
N PHE A 118 10.22 0.78 -13.54
CA PHE A 118 10.28 2.12 -12.95
C PHE A 118 10.94 2.17 -11.56
N LEU A 119 10.89 1.08 -10.77
CA LEU A 119 11.55 1.02 -9.45
C LEU A 119 13.08 0.94 -9.54
N SER A 120 13.64 0.69 -10.72
CA SER A 120 15.09 0.71 -10.95
C SER A 120 15.66 2.12 -11.14
N GLN A 121 14.79 3.11 -11.36
CA GLN A 121 15.16 4.50 -11.58
C GLN A 121 15.25 5.27 -10.25
N PRO A 122 16.07 6.33 -10.16
CA PRO A 122 16.04 7.22 -9.00
C PRO A 122 14.69 7.92 -8.89
N PHE A 123 14.05 7.83 -7.72
CA PHE A 123 12.85 8.62 -7.40
C PHE A 123 13.01 9.21 -5.99
N ASN A 124 12.25 10.27 -5.72
CA ASN A 124 12.19 10.86 -4.39
C ASN A 124 11.06 10.19 -3.59
N GLY A 125 11.42 9.29 -2.67
CA GLY A 125 10.45 8.63 -1.79
C GLY A 125 9.55 9.60 -1.01
N GLN A 126 10.06 10.78 -0.62
CA GLN A 126 9.23 11.80 0.05
C GLN A 126 8.14 12.36 -0.85
N ASN A 127 8.38 12.41 -2.17
CA ASN A 127 7.35 12.81 -3.13
C ASN A 127 6.21 11.79 -3.17
N VAL A 128 6.50 10.49 -3.03
CA VAL A 128 5.47 9.45 -2.96
C VAL A 128 4.56 9.65 -1.74
N VAL A 129 5.16 9.90 -0.57
CA VAL A 129 4.42 10.19 0.67
C VAL A 129 3.61 11.50 0.56
N PHE A 130 4.13 12.51 -0.14
CA PHE A 130 3.40 13.74 -0.44
C PHE A 130 2.13 13.46 -1.25
N TRP A 131 2.22 12.71 -2.35
CA TRP A 131 1.05 12.39 -3.18
C TRP A 131 0.04 11.48 -2.48
N GLU A 132 0.51 10.53 -1.66
CA GLU A 132 -0.36 9.74 -0.79
C GLU A 132 -1.16 10.66 0.15
N SER A 133 -0.47 11.60 0.80
CA SER A 133 -1.09 12.56 1.71
C SER A 133 -2.08 13.48 1.00
N GLU A 134 -1.77 13.95 -0.22
CA GLU A 134 -2.66 14.78 -1.03
C GLU A 134 -3.96 14.03 -1.39
N VAL A 135 -3.87 12.77 -1.81
CA VAL A 135 -5.05 11.96 -2.11
C VAL A 135 -5.93 11.81 -0.87
N ILE A 136 -5.34 11.46 0.28
CA ILE A 136 -6.06 11.27 1.54
C ILE A 136 -6.68 12.57 2.03
N ALA A 137 -5.91 13.66 2.08
CA ALA A 137 -6.38 14.96 2.56
C ALA A 137 -7.50 15.54 1.69
N LYS A 138 -7.38 15.45 0.35
CA LYS A 138 -8.45 15.91 -0.55
C LYS A 138 -9.68 15.02 -0.45
N THR A 139 -9.52 13.71 -0.24
CA THR A 139 -10.66 12.80 -0.04
C THR A 139 -11.42 13.17 1.23
N MET A 140 -10.70 13.44 2.33
CA MET A 140 -11.30 13.93 3.56
C MET A 140 -12.02 15.26 3.37
N TRP A 141 -11.39 16.21 2.67
CA TRP A 141 -11.96 17.52 2.40
C TRP A 141 -13.28 17.39 1.63
N ASN A 142 -13.29 16.61 0.55
CA ASN A 142 -14.48 16.40 -0.27
C ASN A 142 -15.58 15.63 0.48
N ALA A 143 -15.22 14.64 1.31
CA ALA A 143 -16.17 13.95 2.18
C ALA A 143 -16.81 14.93 3.18
N ALA A 144 -16.03 15.84 3.77
CA ALA A 144 -16.55 16.85 4.69
C ALA A 144 -17.53 17.83 4.00
N GLN A 145 -17.28 18.21 2.74
CA GLN A 145 -18.20 19.08 1.98
C GLN A 145 -19.60 18.46 1.79
N ILE A 146 -19.71 17.13 1.86
CA ILE A 146 -20.97 16.40 1.73
C ILE A 146 -21.46 15.83 3.07
N GLY A 147 -20.91 16.27 4.20
CA GLY A 147 -21.36 15.87 5.54
C GLY A 147 -20.95 14.45 5.94
N ILE A 148 -19.93 13.88 5.31
CA ILE A 148 -19.38 12.57 5.66
C ILE A 148 -18.13 12.77 6.53
N PRO A 149 -18.16 12.37 7.82
CA PRO A 149 -16.97 12.36 8.65
C PRO A 149 -15.99 11.28 8.18
N ALA A 150 -14.74 11.69 7.94
CA ALA A 150 -13.65 10.81 7.55
C ALA A 150 -12.40 11.10 8.38
N TYR A 151 -11.76 10.06 8.89
CA TYR A 151 -10.56 10.16 9.73
C TYR A 151 -9.40 9.40 9.10
N PRO A 152 -8.20 9.99 8.97
CA PRO A 152 -7.09 9.37 8.27
C PRO A 152 -6.36 8.33 9.11
N LEU A 153 -5.91 7.28 8.43
CA LEU A 153 -4.95 6.30 8.91
C LEU A 153 -4.01 5.93 7.75
N HIS A 154 -2.85 6.58 7.66
CA HIS A 154 -1.90 6.37 6.55
C HIS A 154 -2.59 6.51 5.17
N ASP A 155 -2.59 5.43 4.38
CA ASP A 155 -3.20 5.25 3.06
C ASP A 155 -4.71 4.93 3.10
N ALA A 156 -5.35 5.07 4.25
CA ALA A 156 -6.76 4.74 4.45
C ALA A 156 -7.55 5.83 5.20
N LEU A 157 -8.88 5.73 5.09
CA LEU A 157 -9.85 6.54 5.82
C LEU A 157 -10.81 5.66 6.62
N PHE A 158 -11.01 5.99 7.88
CA PHE A 158 -12.13 5.49 8.67
C PHE A 158 -13.35 6.36 8.47
N VAL A 159 -14.45 5.73 8.08
CA VAL A 159 -15.75 6.36 7.82
C VAL A 159 -16.87 5.51 8.40
N ARG A 160 -18.09 6.06 8.46
CA ARG A 160 -19.28 5.26 8.77
C ARG A 160 -19.46 4.20 7.69
N ARG A 161 -19.86 2.99 8.09
CA ARG A 161 -19.99 1.85 7.16
C ARG A 161 -20.93 2.14 6.00
N ARG A 162 -22.04 2.86 6.22
CA ARG A 162 -22.96 3.30 5.17
C ARG A 162 -22.33 4.23 4.13
N ASP A 163 -21.32 5.00 4.52
CA ASP A 163 -20.68 6.02 3.67
C ASP A 163 -19.49 5.45 2.89
N ALA A 164 -19.04 4.23 3.21
CA ALA A 164 -17.79 3.64 2.71
C ALA A 164 -17.71 3.58 1.18
N LYS A 165 -18.80 3.22 0.50
CA LYS A 165 -18.83 3.14 -0.97
C LYS A 165 -18.73 4.51 -1.64
N GLN A 166 -19.36 5.52 -1.03
CA GLN A 166 -19.28 6.89 -1.54
C GLN A 166 -17.88 7.46 -1.36
N VAL A 167 -17.26 7.22 -0.21
CA VAL A 167 -15.88 7.66 0.07
C VAL A 167 -14.87 6.92 -0.80
N GLN A 168 -15.08 5.63 -1.06
CA GLN A 168 -14.28 4.85 -2.02
C GLN A 168 -14.30 5.51 -3.41
N GLY A 169 -15.49 5.87 -3.91
CA GLY A 169 -15.62 6.57 -5.20
C GLY A 169 -14.96 7.95 -5.22
N LEU A 170 -15.02 8.71 -4.11
CA LEU A 170 -14.30 9.98 -3.98
C LEU A 170 -12.79 9.77 -4.05
N MET A 171 -12.26 8.79 -3.31
CA MET A 171 -10.83 8.48 -3.28
C MET A 171 -10.30 8.07 -4.67
N GLU A 172 -11.02 7.18 -5.36
CA GLU A 172 -10.68 6.75 -6.72
C GLU A 172 -10.71 7.92 -7.71
N GLY A 173 -11.73 8.78 -7.60
CA GLY A 173 -11.85 9.99 -8.44
C GLY A 173 -10.70 10.96 -8.21
N ILE A 174 -10.37 11.24 -6.96
CA ILE A 174 -9.28 12.16 -6.59
C ILE A 174 -7.93 11.63 -7.03
N PHE A 175 -7.66 10.34 -6.82
CA PHE A 175 -6.42 9.73 -7.29
C PHE A 175 -6.31 9.87 -8.82
N ARG A 176 -7.40 9.60 -9.56
CA ARG A 176 -7.42 9.77 -11.02
C ARG A 176 -7.22 11.22 -11.45
N ASP A 177 -7.85 12.17 -10.77
CA ASP A 177 -7.73 13.60 -11.12
C ASP A 177 -6.32 14.14 -10.84
N LEU A 178 -5.66 13.64 -9.78
CA LEU A 178 -4.30 14.05 -9.42
C LEU A 178 -3.21 13.33 -10.21
N LEU A 179 -3.39 12.03 -10.49
CA LEU A 179 -2.33 11.14 -10.96
C LEU A 179 -2.65 10.46 -12.31
N GLY A 180 -3.85 10.63 -12.86
CA GLY A 180 -4.23 10.19 -14.21
C GLY A 180 -4.73 8.74 -14.32
N TYR A 181 -4.70 7.96 -13.24
CA TYR A 181 -5.07 6.54 -13.25
C TYR A 181 -6.11 6.21 -12.19
N LYS A 182 -6.90 5.15 -12.39
CA LYS A 182 -7.80 4.64 -11.36
C LYS A 182 -7.04 3.66 -10.46
N PRO A 183 -6.95 3.91 -9.13
CA PRO A 183 -6.27 2.98 -8.24
C PRO A 183 -7.14 1.79 -7.87
N ASN A 184 -6.50 0.74 -7.33
CA ASN A 184 -7.22 -0.31 -6.61
C ASN A 184 -7.49 0.16 -5.18
N THR A 185 -8.71 -0.07 -4.69
CA THR A 185 -9.12 0.31 -3.34
C THR A 185 -9.90 -0.82 -2.68
N SER A 186 -9.89 -0.88 -1.35
CA SER A 186 -10.63 -1.90 -0.58
C SER A 186 -11.48 -1.28 0.52
N ILE A 187 -12.53 -2.01 0.93
CA ILE A 187 -13.36 -1.66 2.08
C ILE A 187 -13.32 -2.83 3.08
N LYS A 188 -12.96 -2.55 4.34
CA LYS A 188 -12.90 -3.54 5.44
C LYS A 188 -13.85 -3.14 6.58
#